data_AF-A0A7T8K114-F1
#
_entry.id   AF-A0A7T8K114-F1
#
_cell.length_a   1.000
_cell.length_b   1.000
_cell.length_c   1.000
_cell.angle_alpha   90.00
_cell.angle_beta   90.00
_cell.angle_gamma   90.00
#
_symmetry.space_group_name_H-M   'P 1'
#
loop_
_entity.id
_entity.type
_entity.pdbx_description
1 polymer ?
#
loop_
_entity_poly.entity_id
_entity_poly.type
_entity_poly.pdbx_seq_one_letter_code
_entity_poly.pdbx_strand_id
1 'polypeptide(L)'
;MCAIFQDNASLCHDVNEKVVQHFVHCIESHGRHVQYLRFLQTIVRTENQFIRRCQDMVMQEMVNAGEDVLVFYNDKASFNHFVDMMRLERNRMDDSSSLRYHIELVRLLACCTMGKNVFTEIKCHSLLPLDDIVTMVVHRDTIPEVKDAYVDFLTHCYIDTEVEMKEIYTSNHMWQLFEKSFLLDMGVVSNATHDRKHADTALEHYVTNTLMDIITTFFKSPFSDQSTT
;
A
#
# COMPACT_ATOMS: atom_id res chain seq x y z
N MET A 1 -16.61 -8.76 13.14
CA MET A 1 -17.20 -8.23 11.89
C MET A 1 -16.38 -8.58 10.67
N CYS A 2 -15.05 -8.36 10.63
CA CYS A 2 -14.22 -8.80 9.49
C CYS A 2 -14.46 -10.26 9.12
N ALA A 3 -14.45 -11.19 10.08
CA ALA A 3 -14.73 -12.62 9.81
C ALA A 3 -16.13 -12.96 9.25
N ILE A 4 -17.10 -12.04 9.30
CA ILE A 4 -18.45 -12.24 8.73
C ILE A 4 -18.46 -11.83 7.24
N PHE A 5 -17.67 -10.82 6.88
CA PHE A 5 -17.57 -10.31 5.50
C PHE A 5 -16.40 -10.93 4.74
N GLN A 6 -15.38 -11.40 5.44
CA GLN A 6 -14.26 -12.13 4.87
C GLN A 6 -14.80 -13.34 4.12
N ASP A 7 -14.40 -13.47 2.86
CA ASP A 7 -14.78 -14.53 1.93
C ASP A 7 -16.28 -14.60 1.55
N ASN A 8 -17.05 -13.55 1.86
CA ASN A 8 -18.48 -13.48 1.54
C ASN A 8 -18.77 -12.37 0.52
N ALA A 9 -18.46 -12.64 -0.76
CA ALA A 9 -18.64 -11.66 -1.84
C ALA A 9 -20.08 -11.12 -1.95
N SER A 10 -21.10 -11.95 -1.72
CA SER A 10 -22.51 -11.50 -1.73
C SER A 10 -22.80 -10.45 -0.64
N LEU A 11 -22.31 -10.67 0.58
CA LEU A 11 -22.46 -9.72 1.68
C LEU A 11 -21.68 -8.42 1.43
N CYS A 12 -20.49 -8.52 0.83
CA CYS A 12 -19.71 -7.34 0.45
C CYS A 12 -20.35 -6.55 -0.70
N HIS A 13 -20.99 -7.22 -1.67
CA HIS A 13 -21.73 -6.56 -2.74
C HIS A 13 -22.94 -5.76 -2.24
N ASP A 14 -23.58 -6.24 -1.18
CA ASP A 14 -24.75 -5.62 -0.57
C ASP A 14 -24.42 -4.64 0.57
N VAL A 15 -23.13 -4.30 0.76
CA VAL A 15 -22.71 -3.32 1.77
C VAL A 15 -23.41 -1.99 1.53
N ASN A 16 -24.13 -1.54 2.55
CA ASN A 16 -24.79 -0.26 2.56
C ASN A 16 -23.77 0.86 2.81
N GLU A 17 -23.92 1.98 2.11
CA GLU A 17 -23.12 3.19 2.29
C GLU A 17 -23.07 3.68 3.74
N LYS A 18 -24.17 3.53 4.47
CA LYS A 18 -24.22 3.85 5.90
C LYS A 18 -23.22 3.05 6.74
N VAL A 19 -22.85 1.84 6.32
CA VAL A 19 -21.84 1.03 7.02
C VAL A 19 -20.46 1.65 6.80
N VAL A 20 -20.10 1.99 5.55
CA VAL A 20 -18.83 2.64 5.25
C VAL A 20 -18.71 3.97 6.00
N GLN A 21 -19.74 4.83 5.91
CA GLN A 21 -19.82 6.10 6.64
C GLN A 21 -19.65 5.92 8.14
N HIS A 22 -20.29 4.91 8.73
CA HIS A 22 -20.15 4.64 10.16
C HIS A 22 -18.71 4.29 10.55
N PHE A 23 -18.04 3.43 9.78
CA PHE A 23 -16.66 3.04 10.08
C PHE A 23 -15.66 4.17 9.88
N VAL A 24 -15.83 4.99 8.84
CA VAL A 24 -15.01 6.20 8.63
C VAL A 24 -15.26 7.20 9.77
N HIS A 25 -16.51 7.43 10.15
CA HIS A 25 -16.84 8.29 11.28
C HIS A 25 -16.28 7.77 12.61
N CYS A 26 -16.24 6.45 12.82
CA CYS A 26 -15.61 5.86 13.99
C CYS A 26 -14.12 6.18 14.08
N ILE A 27 -13.41 6.28 12.95
CA ILE A 27 -12.00 6.70 12.94
C ILE A 27 -11.87 8.15 13.42
N GLU A 28 -12.72 9.05 12.91
CA GLU A 28 -12.72 10.47 13.29
C GLU A 28 -13.06 10.68 14.78
N SER A 29 -14.09 9.98 15.27
CA SER A 29 -14.68 10.25 16.59
C SER A 29 -14.12 9.39 17.72
N HIS A 30 -13.66 8.18 17.42
CA HIS A 30 -13.19 7.21 18.42
C HIS A 30 -11.69 6.90 18.29
N GLY A 31 -11.02 7.43 17.28
CA GLY A 31 -9.58 7.32 17.08
C GLY A 31 -9.17 6.34 15.99
N ARG A 32 -7.90 6.46 15.60
CA ARG A 32 -7.26 5.77 14.46
C ARG A 32 -6.90 4.32 14.79
N HIS A 33 -7.93 3.50 14.92
CA HIS A 33 -7.80 2.07 15.16
C HIS A 33 -7.67 1.27 13.86
N VAL A 34 -6.63 0.43 13.77
CA VAL A 34 -6.32 -0.39 12.58
C VAL A 34 -7.46 -1.34 12.19
N GLN A 35 -8.28 -1.74 13.16
CA GLN A 35 -9.39 -2.67 12.93
C GLN A 35 -10.46 -2.08 12.02
N TYR A 36 -10.64 -0.75 12.03
CA TYR A 36 -11.55 -0.07 11.12
C TYR A 36 -11.02 -0.14 9.67
N LEU A 37 -9.73 0.12 9.46
CA LEU A 37 -9.10 0.01 8.14
C LEU A 37 -9.12 -1.42 7.61
N ARG A 38 -8.82 -2.42 8.44
CA ARG A 38 -8.90 -3.85 8.04
C ARG A 38 -10.32 -4.27 7.66
N PHE A 39 -11.34 -3.73 8.34
CA PHE A 39 -12.72 -3.96 7.93
C PHE A 39 -13.00 -3.36 6.55
N LEU A 40 -12.58 -2.11 6.32
CA LEU A 40 -12.71 -1.45 5.01
C LEU A 40 -11.97 -2.23 3.91
N GLN A 41 -10.78 -2.77 4.19
CA GLN A 41 -10.03 -3.63 3.26
C GLN A 41 -10.83 -4.89 2.87
N THR A 42 -11.54 -5.48 3.85
CA THR A 42 -12.33 -6.71 3.64
C THR A 42 -13.56 -6.47 2.73
N ILE A 43 -14.15 -5.27 2.76
CA ILE A 43 -15.33 -4.97 1.94
C ILE A 43 -14.98 -4.50 0.52
N VAL A 44 -13.79 -3.92 0.32
CA VAL A 44 -13.34 -3.50 -1.02
C VAL A 44 -12.78 -4.66 -1.84
N ARG A 45 -12.23 -5.68 -1.17
CA ARG A 45 -11.62 -6.84 -1.80
C ARG A 45 -11.94 -8.13 -1.04
N THR A 46 -12.32 -9.15 -1.79
CA THR A 46 -12.39 -10.55 -1.34
C THR A 46 -11.31 -11.36 -2.05
N GLU A 47 -11.02 -12.59 -1.61
CA GLU A 47 -9.91 -13.40 -2.17
C GLU A 47 -9.91 -13.50 -3.70
N ASN A 48 -11.08 -13.49 -4.35
CA ASN A 48 -11.20 -13.68 -5.79
C ASN A 48 -11.77 -12.48 -6.55
N GLN A 49 -12.18 -11.40 -5.87
CA GLN A 49 -12.92 -10.30 -6.51
C GLN A 49 -12.65 -8.94 -5.86
N PHE A 50 -12.55 -7.93 -6.73
CA PHE A 50 -12.54 -6.52 -6.37
C PHE A 50 -13.95 -5.94 -6.49
N ILE A 51 -14.43 -5.26 -5.46
CA ILE A 51 -15.81 -4.78 -5.40
C ILE A 51 -15.80 -3.28 -5.68
N ARG A 52 -15.79 -2.92 -6.97
CA ARG A 52 -15.62 -1.54 -7.45
C ARG A 52 -16.52 -0.51 -6.76
N ARG A 53 -17.79 -0.86 -6.54
CA ARG A 53 -18.73 -0.03 -5.80
C ARG A 53 -18.25 0.27 -4.38
N CYS A 54 -17.74 -0.71 -3.65
CA CYS A 54 -17.21 -0.52 -2.31
C CYS A 54 -15.90 0.27 -2.33
N GLN A 55 -15.01 0.03 -3.31
CA GLN A 55 -13.79 0.82 -3.51
C GLN A 55 -14.12 2.31 -3.67
N ASP A 56 -15.07 2.64 -4.55
CA ASP A 56 -15.49 4.01 -4.82
C ASP A 56 -16.06 4.69 -3.57
N MET A 57 -16.94 3.98 -2.85
CA MET A 57 -17.58 4.49 -1.62
C MET A 57 -16.56 4.71 -0.51
N VAL A 58 -15.68 3.74 -0.25
CA VAL A 58 -14.63 3.85 0.78
C VAL A 58 -13.69 4.99 0.44
N MET A 59 -13.23 5.09 -0.81
CA MET A 59 -12.36 6.16 -1.24
C MET A 59 -13.02 7.53 -1.10
N GLN A 60 -14.30 7.66 -1.46
CA GLN A 60 -15.04 8.91 -1.34
C GLN A 60 -15.17 9.34 0.12
N GLU A 61 -15.57 8.44 1.03
CA GLU A 61 -15.72 8.77 2.46
C GLU A 61 -14.38 9.10 3.12
N MET A 62 -13.30 8.38 2.79
CA MET A 62 -11.97 8.70 3.31
C MET A 62 -11.47 10.08 2.86
N VAL A 63 -11.67 10.45 1.59
CA VAL A 63 -11.32 11.79 1.09
C VAL A 63 -12.17 12.87 1.75
N ASN A 64 -13.46 12.61 2.00
CA ASN A 64 -14.33 13.55 2.68
C ASN A 64 -13.88 13.80 4.13
N ALA A 65 -13.42 12.76 4.83
CA ALA A 65 -12.91 12.85 6.20
C ALA A 65 -11.52 13.51 6.29
N GLY A 66 -10.78 13.57 5.18
CA GLY A 66 -9.51 14.29 5.11
C GLY A 66 -8.47 13.80 6.12
N GLU A 67 -7.72 14.73 6.74
CA GLU A 67 -6.58 14.43 7.63
C GLU A 67 -6.96 13.67 8.91
N ASP A 68 -8.24 13.65 9.30
CA ASP A 68 -8.69 12.88 10.46
C ASP A 68 -8.49 11.37 10.22
N VAL A 69 -8.63 10.93 8.97
CA VAL A 69 -8.48 9.53 8.53
C VAL A 69 -7.20 9.33 7.71
N LEU A 70 -6.92 10.23 6.77
CA LEU A 70 -5.83 10.19 5.80
C LEU A 70 -4.56 10.81 6.40
N VAL A 71 -3.72 9.98 7.02
CA VAL A 71 -2.48 10.42 7.66
C VAL A 71 -1.29 10.09 6.77
N PHE A 72 -0.69 11.13 6.19
CA PHE A 72 0.50 11.03 5.35
C PHE A 72 1.67 11.83 5.92
N TYR A 73 2.89 11.46 5.50
CA TYR A 73 4.14 12.02 5.99
C TYR A 73 4.93 12.65 4.83
N ASN A 74 4.27 13.57 4.11
CA ASN A 74 4.70 14.06 2.79
C ASN A 74 5.63 15.28 2.87
N ASP A 75 5.68 15.98 4.00
CA ASP A 75 6.64 17.06 4.20
C ASP A 75 7.92 16.56 4.88
N LYS A 76 9.01 17.31 4.74
CA LYS A 76 10.32 16.90 5.27
C LYS A 76 10.30 16.62 6.78
N ALA A 77 9.54 17.36 7.57
CA ALA A 77 9.51 17.15 9.02
C ALA A 77 8.70 15.90 9.39
N SER A 78 7.51 15.73 8.79
CA SER A 78 6.69 14.55 9.01
C SER A 78 7.36 13.27 8.49
N PHE A 79 8.04 13.32 7.35
CA PHE A 79 8.84 12.21 6.82
C PHE A 79 9.93 11.76 7.79
N ASN A 80 10.73 12.69 8.31
CA ASN A 80 11.78 12.34 9.29
C ASN A 80 11.18 11.76 10.57
N HIS A 81 10.05 12.29 11.03
CA HIS A 81 9.33 11.73 12.16
C HIS A 81 8.87 10.29 11.89
N PHE A 82 8.35 9.99 10.69
CA PHE A 82 7.95 8.65 10.29
C PHE A 82 9.13 7.67 10.26
N VAL A 83 10.28 8.11 9.73
CA VAL A 83 11.53 7.34 9.78
C VAL A 83 11.95 7.03 11.22
N ASP A 84 11.85 7.99 12.12
CA ASP A 84 12.18 7.78 13.53
C ASP A 84 11.20 6.81 14.21
N MET A 85 9.89 6.89 13.89
CA MET A 85 8.91 5.89 14.35
C MET A 85 9.27 4.49 13.87
N MET A 86 9.63 4.32 12.58
CA MET A 86 10.06 3.02 12.05
C MET A 86 11.29 2.47 12.79
N ARG A 87 12.27 3.31 13.15
CA ARG A 87 13.44 2.89 13.92
C ARG A 87 13.08 2.47 15.35
N LEU A 88 12.18 3.19 16.01
CA LEU A 88 11.77 2.93 17.40
C LEU A 88 10.88 1.69 17.52
N GLU A 89 9.99 1.48 16.53
CA GLU A 89 8.97 0.43 16.54
C GLU A 89 9.36 -0.80 15.70
N ARG A 90 10.57 -0.86 15.13
CA ARG A 90 11.03 -1.95 14.24
C ARG A 90 10.75 -3.37 14.74
N ASN A 91 10.87 -3.58 16.06
CA ASN A 91 10.66 -4.89 16.69
C ASN A 91 9.30 -5.00 17.42
N ARG A 92 8.46 -3.98 17.32
CA ARG A 92 7.20 -3.83 18.08
C ARG A 92 6.14 -3.20 17.18
N MET A 93 5.43 -4.04 16.45
CA MET A 93 4.34 -3.59 15.58
C MET A 93 3.00 -3.80 16.29
N ASP A 94 2.66 -2.84 17.16
CA ASP A 94 1.41 -2.85 17.90
C ASP A 94 0.24 -2.36 17.03
N ASP A 95 -0.94 -2.97 17.18
CA ASP A 95 -2.15 -2.62 16.45
C ASP A 95 -2.68 -1.23 16.83
N SER A 96 -2.24 -0.65 17.95
CA SER A 96 -2.54 0.74 18.33
C SER A 96 -1.52 1.77 17.84
N SER A 97 -0.46 1.37 17.14
CA SER A 97 0.61 2.30 16.75
C SER A 97 0.26 3.10 15.50
N SER A 98 0.72 4.37 15.46
CA SER A 98 0.57 5.24 14.29
C SER A 98 1.24 4.66 13.05
N LEU A 99 2.37 3.97 13.24
CA LEU A 99 3.06 3.26 12.18
C LEU A 99 2.18 2.16 11.58
N ARG A 100 1.56 1.33 12.43
CA ARG A 100 0.69 0.26 11.94
C ARG A 100 -0.56 0.82 11.25
N TYR A 101 -1.15 1.88 11.80
CA TYR A 101 -2.27 2.57 11.16
C TYR A 101 -1.91 3.05 9.75
N HIS A 102 -0.74 3.69 9.59
CA HIS A 102 -0.29 4.17 8.28
C HIS A 102 -0.04 3.03 7.28
N ILE A 103 0.55 1.91 7.71
CA ILE A 103 0.73 0.72 6.86
C ILE A 103 -0.63 0.18 6.37
N GLU A 104 -1.60 0.03 7.27
CA GLU A 104 -2.94 -0.46 6.91
C GLU A 104 -3.72 0.54 6.05
N LEU A 105 -3.43 1.85 6.19
CA LEU A 105 -4.01 2.89 5.36
C LEU A 105 -3.50 2.78 3.92
N VAL A 106 -2.20 2.67 3.71
CA VAL A 106 -1.62 2.53 2.36
C VAL A 106 -2.10 1.23 1.69
N ARG A 107 -2.19 0.12 2.45
CA ARG A 107 -2.78 -1.14 1.95
C ARG A 107 -4.24 -1.00 1.54
N LEU A 108 -5.04 -0.24 2.30
CA LEU A 108 -6.43 0.03 1.92
C LEU A 108 -6.51 0.83 0.62
N LEU A 109 -5.66 1.84 0.45
CA LEU A 109 -5.61 2.63 -0.77
C LEU A 109 -5.20 1.77 -1.98
N ALA A 110 -4.22 0.87 -1.81
CA ALA A 110 -3.85 -0.10 -2.84
C ALA A 110 -5.04 -1.02 -3.19
N CYS A 111 -5.73 -1.54 -2.18
CA CYS A 111 -6.94 -2.35 -2.39
C CYS A 111 -8.06 -1.57 -3.11
N CYS A 112 -8.14 -0.25 -2.95
CA CYS A 112 -9.10 0.59 -3.65
C CYS A 112 -8.78 0.73 -5.14
N THR A 113 -7.51 0.72 -5.54
CA THR A 113 -7.08 0.87 -6.95
C THR A 113 -6.99 -0.45 -7.71
N MET A 114 -6.85 -1.58 -7.01
CA MET A 114 -6.84 -2.92 -7.61
C MET A 114 -8.03 -3.15 -8.55
N GLY A 115 -7.79 -3.79 -9.69
CA GLY A 115 -8.82 -4.02 -10.71
C GLY A 115 -9.07 -2.80 -11.62
N LYS A 116 -8.07 -1.92 -11.76
CA LYS A 116 -8.05 -0.77 -12.69
C LYS A 116 -9.18 0.22 -12.43
N ASN A 117 -9.31 0.63 -11.19
CA ASN A 117 -10.34 1.58 -10.80
C ASN A 117 -9.86 3.03 -11.00
N VAL A 118 -10.03 3.54 -12.21
CA VAL A 118 -9.55 4.88 -12.61
C VAL A 118 -9.99 6.01 -11.66
N PHE A 119 -11.17 5.92 -11.06
CA PHE A 119 -11.67 6.95 -10.14
C PHE A 119 -10.82 7.02 -8.86
N THR A 120 -10.50 5.87 -8.29
CA THR A 120 -9.67 5.78 -7.10
C THR A 120 -8.20 6.04 -7.42
N GLU A 121 -7.70 5.59 -8.58
CA GLU A 121 -6.34 5.86 -9.05
C GLU A 121 -6.04 7.36 -9.08
N ILE A 122 -6.91 8.16 -9.73
CA ILE A 122 -6.75 9.62 -9.85
C ILE A 122 -6.69 10.28 -8.47
N LYS A 123 -7.56 9.88 -7.55
CA LYS A 123 -7.54 10.44 -6.18
C LYS A 123 -6.26 10.03 -5.44
N CYS A 124 -5.85 8.77 -5.57
CA CYS A 124 -4.66 8.23 -4.91
C CYS A 124 -3.37 8.91 -5.39
N HIS A 125 -3.26 9.27 -6.68
CA HIS A 125 -2.13 10.04 -7.19
C HIS A 125 -1.93 11.39 -6.49
N SER A 126 -3.02 12.01 -6.04
CA SER A 126 -2.96 13.29 -5.31
C SER A 126 -2.61 13.12 -3.84
N LEU A 127 -2.87 11.94 -3.27
CA LEU A 127 -2.63 11.65 -1.86
C LEU A 127 -1.21 11.15 -1.59
N LEU A 128 -0.69 10.29 -2.48
CA LEU A 128 0.63 9.69 -2.37
C LEU A 128 1.34 9.70 -3.74
N PRO A 129 2.03 10.80 -4.08
CA PRO A 129 2.76 10.96 -5.34
C PRO A 129 3.90 9.96 -5.53
N LEU A 130 4.27 9.73 -6.79
CA LEU A 130 5.35 8.82 -7.16
C LEU A 130 6.70 9.15 -6.49
N ASP A 131 7.05 10.44 -6.41
CA ASP A 131 8.28 10.91 -5.74
C ASP A 131 8.35 10.49 -4.25
N ASP A 132 7.22 10.61 -3.54
CA ASP A 132 7.13 10.27 -2.13
C ASP A 132 7.23 8.75 -1.92
N ILE A 133 6.65 7.96 -2.83
CA ILE A 133 6.78 6.50 -2.84
C ILE A 133 8.25 6.09 -3.02
N VAL A 134 8.92 6.62 -4.03
CA VAL A 134 10.31 6.28 -4.31
C VAL A 134 11.20 6.69 -3.15
N THR A 135 10.99 7.89 -2.60
CA THR A 135 11.73 8.39 -1.44
C THR A 135 11.56 7.47 -0.23
N MET A 136 10.34 7.01 0.06
CA MET A 136 10.06 6.09 1.16
C MET A 136 10.72 4.72 0.95
N VAL A 137 10.53 4.10 -0.22
CA VAL A 137 10.98 2.72 -0.48
C VAL A 137 12.51 2.62 -0.57
N VAL A 138 13.19 3.67 -1.05
CA VAL A 138 14.66 3.73 -1.13
C VAL A 138 15.30 4.08 0.20
N HIS A 139 14.56 4.66 1.16
CA HIS A 139 15.15 5.06 2.43
C HIS A 139 15.66 3.85 3.22
N ARG A 140 16.92 3.92 3.67
CA ARG A 140 17.65 2.78 4.29
C ARG A 140 17.02 2.23 5.57
N ASP A 141 16.27 3.07 6.27
CA ASP A 141 15.63 2.73 7.55
C ASP A 141 14.16 2.29 7.37
N THR A 142 13.69 2.20 6.12
CA THR A 142 12.32 1.74 5.83
C THR A 142 12.22 0.24 6.09
N ILE A 143 11.29 -0.13 6.95
CA ILE A 143 11.05 -1.53 7.34
C ILE A 143 10.30 -2.30 6.23
N PRO A 144 10.44 -3.64 6.17
CA PRO A 144 9.81 -4.45 5.13
C PRO A 144 8.30 -4.26 5.00
N GLU A 145 7.58 -4.05 6.11
CA GLU A 145 6.13 -3.89 6.10
C GLU A 145 5.66 -2.59 5.45
N VAL A 146 6.46 -1.53 5.56
CA VAL A 146 6.21 -0.26 4.86
C VAL A 146 6.55 -0.42 3.38
N LYS A 147 7.68 -1.06 3.05
CA LYS A 147 8.04 -1.36 1.65
C LYS A 147 6.96 -2.19 0.97
N ASP A 148 6.45 -3.21 1.64
CA ASP A 148 5.36 -4.06 1.19
C ASP A 148 4.11 -3.26 0.82
N ALA A 149 3.60 -2.43 1.74
CA ALA A 149 2.42 -1.61 1.46
C ALA A 149 2.64 -0.60 0.33
N TYR A 150 3.80 0.08 0.31
CA TYR A 150 4.10 1.10 -0.68
C TYR A 150 4.34 0.53 -2.09
N VAL A 151 4.99 -0.62 -2.20
CA VAL A 151 5.24 -1.29 -3.49
C VAL A 151 3.97 -1.93 -4.03
N ASP A 152 3.12 -2.50 -3.17
CA ASP A 152 1.78 -2.97 -3.56
C ASP A 152 0.93 -1.80 -4.10
N PHE A 153 0.94 -0.66 -3.40
CA PHE A 153 0.30 0.56 -3.87
C PHE A 153 0.87 1.05 -5.20
N LEU A 154 2.19 1.09 -5.36
CA LEU A 154 2.85 1.48 -6.61
C LEU A 154 2.41 0.58 -7.77
N THR A 155 2.34 -0.73 -7.52
CA THR A 155 1.92 -1.74 -8.51
C THR A 155 0.53 -1.42 -9.03
N HIS A 156 -0.46 -1.27 -8.14
CA HIS A 156 -1.85 -1.13 -8.55
C HIS A 156 -2.29 0.31 -8.85
N CYS A 157 -1.56 1.31 -8.38
CA CYS A 157 -1.92 2.72 -8.59
C CYS A 157 -1.13 3.37 -9.73
N TYR A 158 0.02 2.84 -10.15
CA TYR A 158 0.85 3.45 -11.19
C TYR A 158 1.28 2.51 -12.32
N ILE A 159 1.30 1.20 -12.13
CA ILE A 159 1.79 0.26 -13.15
C ILE A 159 0.62 -0.52 -13.78
N ASP A 160 -0.22 -1.16 -12.97
CA ASP A 160 -1.40 -1.89 -13.41
C ASP A 160 -2.66 -1.03 -13.35
N THR A 161 -2.64 0.08 -14.08
CA THR A 161 -3.72 1.08 -14.09
C THR A 161 -4.62 0.95 -15.32
N GLU A 162 -5.79 1.60 -15.27
CA GLU A 162 -6.68 1.74 -16.42
C GLU A 162 -6.06 2.62 -17.51
N VAL A 163 -5.49 3.76 -17.09
CA VAL A 163 -4.78 4.69 -17.97
C VAL A 163 -3.29 4.52 -17.77
N GLU A 164 -2.59 4.18 -18.84
CA GLU A 164 -1.15 3.94 -18.81
C GLU A 164 -0.37 5.18 -18.36
N MET A 165 0.37 5.05 -17.25
CA MET A 165 1.17 6.12 -16.67
C MET A 165 2.55 6.16 -17.31
N LYS A 166 2.70 6.81 -18.47
CA LYS A 166 3.99 6.86 -19.21
C LYS A 166 5.19 7.30 -18.36
N GLU A 167 4.95 8.17 -17.39
CA GLU A 167 5.99 8.67 -16.49
C GLU A 167 6.75 7.55 -15.79
N ILE A 168 6.09 6.44 -15.39
CA ILE A 168 6.76 5.33 -14.71
C ILE A 168 7.79 4.61 -15.60
N TYR A 169 7.62 4.68 -16.92
CA TYR A 169 8.49 4.05 -17.91
C TYR A 169 9.53 5.01 -18.49
N THR A 170 9.24 6.31 -18.54
CA THR A 170 10.16 7.31 -19.12
C THR A 170 11.01 8.02 -18.08
N SER A 171 10.67 7.91 -16.79
CA SER A 171 11.43 8.52 -15.70
C SER A 171 12.41 7.54 -15.06
N ASN A 172 13.35 8.07 -14.27
CA ASN A 172 14.31 7.26 -13.53
C ASN A 172 13.74 6.63 -12.25
N HIS A 173 12.45 6.79 -11.94
CA HIS A 173 11.85 6.34 -10.68
C HIS A 173 11.97 4.83 -10.49
N MET A 174 11.56 4.03 -11.48
CA MET A 174 11.65 2.57 -11.39
C MET A 174 13.10 2.09 -11.30
N TRP A 175 14.02 2.67 -12.06
CA TRP A 175 15.44 2.31 -11.96
C TRP A 175 16.05 2.66 -10.61
N GLN A 176 15.66 3.79 -10.00
CA GLN A 176 16.06 4.11 -8.63
C GLN A 176 15.55 3.07 -7.62
N LEU A 177 14.31 2.60 -7.78
CA LEU A 177 13.77 1.51 -6.95
C LEU A 177 14.55 0.21 -7.15
N PHE A 178 14.84 -0.17 -8.41
CA PHE A 178 15.64 -1.35 -8.72
C PHE A 178 17.03 -1.29 -8.08
N GLU A 179 17.78 -0.23 -8.36
CA GLU A 179 19.18 -0.10 -7.95
C GLU A 179 19.36 0.14 -6.45
N LYS A 180 18.51 0.99 -5.86
CA LYS A 180 18.70 1.47 -4.48
C LYS A 180 17.84 0.74 -3.45
N SER A 181 16.91 -0.12 -3.88
CA SER A 181 16.06 -0.89 -2.95
C SER A 181 15.93 -2.34 -3.38
N PHE A 182 15.28 -2.65 -4.50
CA PHE A 182 14.84 -4.01 -4.83
C PHE A 182 16.00 -5.00 -4.94
N LEU A 183 17.06 -4.65 -5.69
CA LEU A 183 18.23 -5.52 -5.84
C LEU A 183 18.96 -5.76 -4.52
N LEU A 184 18.98 -4.76 -3.63
CA LEU A 184 19.60 -4.88 -2.31
C LEU A 184 18.80 -5.82 -1.41
N ASP A 185 17.47 -5.66 -1.36
CA ASP A 185 16.58 -6.51 -0.56
C ASP A 185 16.62 -7.97 -1.03
N MET A 186 16.58 -8.20 -2.36
CA MET A 186 16.77 -9.52 -2.96
C MET A 186 18.15 -10.11 -2.63
N GLY A 187 19.19 -9.28 -2.65
CA GLY A 187 20.55 -9.66 -2.24
C GLY A 187 20.62 -10.10 -0.79
N VAL A 188 19.91 -9.42 0.13
CA VAL A 188 19.88 -9.81 1.55
C VAL A 188 19.20 -11.18 1.71
N VAL A 189 18.02 -11.37 1.12
CA VAL A 189 17.28 -12.64 1.23
C VAL A 189 18.03 -13.81 0.58
N SER A 190 18.60 -13.62 -0.61
CA SER A 190 19.34 -14.68 -1.32
C SER A 190 20.62 -15.11 -0.60
N ASN A 191 21.25 -14.24 0.17
CA ASN A 191 22.50 -14.54 0.90
C ASN A 191 22.27 -15.02 2.36
N ALA A 192 21.02 -15.06 2.85
CA ALA A 192 20.68 -15.41 4.25
C ALA A 192 20.73 -16.93 4.56
N THR A 193 21.49 -17.71 3.80
CA THR A 193 21.33 -19.16 3.59
C THR A 193 21.58 -20.09 4.79
N HIS A 194 21.99 -19.60 5.97
CA HIS A 194 22.46 -20.47 7.07
C HIS A 194 21.78 -20.31 8.43
N ASP A 195 21.07 -19.20 8.72
CA ASP A 195 20.42 -19.00 10.03
C ASP A 195 18.92 -18.73 9.91
N ARG A 196 18.17 -19.78 9.59
CA ARG A 196 16.70 -19.71 9.45
C ARG A 196 15.97 -19.36 10.76
N LYS A 197 16.63 -19.42 11.93
CA LYS A 197 16.01 -19.08 13.22
C LYS A 197 15.94 -17.57 13.45
N HIS A 198 16.76 -16.80 12.74
CA HIS A 198 16.79 -15.34 12.80
C HIS A 198 16.48 -14.70 11.44
N ALA A 199 15.79 -15.44 10.55
CA ALA A 199 15.37 -14.93 9.27
C ALA A 199 14.35 -13.79 9.46
N ASP A 200 14.53 -12.71 8.72
CA ASP A 200 13.56 -11.62 8.62
C ASP A 200 12.40 -12.07 7.72
N THR A 201 11.38 -12.67 8.33
CA THR A 201 10.24 -13.25 7.60
C THR A 201 9.42 -12.19 6.88
N ALA A 202 9.41 -10.95 7.37
CA ALA A 202 8.71 -9.85 6.72
C ALA A 202 9.43 -9.44 5.43
N LEU A 203 10.77 -9.36 5.47
CA LEU A 203 11.59 -9.12 4.28
C LEU A 203 11.47 -10.27 3.28
N GLU A 204 11.50 -11.52 3.72
CA GLU A 204 11.30 -12.68 2.84
C GLU A 204 9.94 -12.60 2.14
N HIS A 205 8.85 -12.37 2.88
CA HIS A 205 7.51 -12.23 2.32
C HIS A 205 7.43 -11.11 1.27
N TYR A 206 7.93 -9.92 1.62
CA TYR A 206 7.97 -8.78 0.71
C TYR A 206 8.73 -9.12 -0.58
N VAL A 207 9.92 -9.73 -0.46
CA VAL A 207 10.76 -10.08 -1.61
C VAL A 207 10.12 -11.15 -2.48
N THR A 208 9.53 -12.20 -1.90
CA THR A 208 9.00 -13.33 -2.67
C THR A 208 7.64 -13.07 -3.30
N ASN A 209 6.85 -12.16 -2.72
CA ASN A 209 5.48 -11.89 -3.16
C ASN A 209 5.42 -10.52 -3.85
N THR A 210 5.45 -9.45 -3.07
CA THR A 210 5.16 -8.08 -3.53
C THR A 210 6.19 -7.59 -4.53
N LEU A 211 7.47 -7.82 -4.26
CA LEU A 211 8.56 -7.44 -5.16
C LEU A 211 8.55 -8.28 -6.45
N MET A 212 8.20 -9.57 -6.37
CA MET A 212 8.06 -10.38 -7.59
C MET A 212 6.87 -9.95 -8.43
N ASP A 213 5.77 -9.54 -7.80
CA ASP A 213 4.58 -9.06 -8.49
C ASP A 213 4.86 -7.76 -9.24
N ILE A 214 5.44 -6.74 -8.58
CA ILE A 214 5.76 -5.47 -9.27
C ILE A 214 6.72 -5.68 -10.43
N ILE A 215 7.75 -6.52 -10.27
CA ILE A 215 8.71 -6.83 -11.34
C ILE A 215 7.99 -7.49 -12.51
N THR A 216 7.18 -8.49 -12.23
CA THR A 216 6.43 -9.23 -13.24
C THR A 216 5.46 -8.31 -13.98
N THR A 217 4.74 -7.47 -13.25
CA THR A 217 3.74 -6.55 -13.79
C THR A 217 4.40 -5.44 -14.61
N PHE A 218 5.50 -4.86 -14.12
CA PHE A 218 6.26 -3.83 -14.85
C PHE A 218 6.81 -4.35 -16.18
N PHE A 219 7.47 -5.51 -16.19
CA PHE A 219 8.06 -6.08 -17.41
C PHE A 219 7.05 -6.76 -18.36
N LYS A 220 5.81 -6.99 -17.92
CA LYS A 220 4.72 -7.39 -18.83
C LYS A 220 4.18 -6.22 -19.66
N SER A 221 4.46 -4.98 -19.25
CA SER A 221 4.03 -3.80 -19.98
C SER A 221 4.76 -3.67 -21.32
N PRO A 222 4.06 -3.40 -22.43
CA PRO A 222 4.71 -3.20 -23.73
C PRO A 222 5.62 -1.95 -23.77
N PHE A 223 5.59 -1.11 -22.74
CA PHE A 223 6.42 0.09 -22.62
C PHE A 223 7.69 -0.13 -21.81
N SER A 224 7.88 -1.30 -21.18
CA SER A 224 9.10 -1.56 -20.41
C SER A 224 10.36 -1.46 -21.27
N ASP A 225 10.29 -1.83 -22.56
CA ASP A 225 11.42 -1.74 -23.48
C ASP A 225 11.86 -0.28 -23.76
N GLN A 226 10.97 0.68 -23.52
CA GLN A 226 11.26 2.12 -23.68
C GLN A 226 11.98 2.71 -22.46
N SER A 227 12.02 1.97 -21.35
CA SER A 227 12.64 2.44 -20.10
C SER A 227 14.16 2.30 -20.08
N THR A 228 14.76 1.57 -21.03
CA THR A 228 16.21 1.33 -21.12
C THR A 228 17.02 2.37 -21.92
N THR A 229 16.39 3.45 -22.40
CA THR A 229 17.04 4.56 -23.13
C THR A 229 17.14 5.81 -22.30
#